data_AF-A0A2V6YM42-F1
#
_entry.id   AF-A0A2V6YM42-F1
#
_cell.length_a   1.000
_cell.length_b   1.000
_cell.length_c   1.000
_cell.angle_alpha   90.00
_cell.angle_beta   90.00
_cell.angle_gamma   90.00
#
_symmetry.space_group_name_H-M   'P 1'
#
loop_
_entity.id
_entity.type
_entity.pdbx_description
1 polymer ?
#
loop_
_entity_poly.entity_id
_entity_poly.type
_entity_poly.pdbx_seq_one_letter_code
_entity_poly.pdbx_strand_id
1 'polypeptide(L)'
;MGPLRTGSLRWAVLAGLVALGSTAPLAAFAQAPESATQEPASSKKLSWETGEGHSYFIPAFEIGAFVGALNAFNRLFVDPDTYGTDWQSIKKNFTTHEVIDDDPFSINQIGHPYQGSIYYGFARSAGLNYWQSLAYSLAGSLLWETVGETVPPSLNDNIASGIAGSFVGEALFRMASLLLEGGGEKPGFWRELGAAAISPPLGFNRLVFGDRFDAVFPSRNPEIFIRLRLGATLTTDIDTDGLTEGTRKYEGSLDYSIIYGLPGKPGYKYTRPFDFFQFDINVVPDANPISNLIENAAIRGMLLGTSYELGDDYRGIWGLFGIFDYLSPQVFRLSTTALGLGTVGQWWLSRAVALQGTVLGGVGFGAAGTVGDQAERDYHYGIIPEVLLGLRAIFGERVMIDATGRQYYVAGKGAGGGISTSDIGGEIISRVNLGFTVRVWGPHGIGVQYLRSTRDTSVQGLGDRHQRVETVNLTYNFLGHTRFGAVEWRPEQLASR
;
A
#
# COMPACT_ATOMS: atom_id res chain seq x y z
N MET A 1 23.49 -17.02 19.42
CA MET A 1 22.33 -16.14 19.19
C MET A 1 21.19 -16.68 20.03
N GLY A 2 20.80 -15.94 21.08
CA GLY A 2 19.70 -16.37 21.95
C GLY A 2 18.35 -16.07 21.32
N PRO A 3 17.28 -16.83 21.61
CA PRO A 3 15.96 -16.55 21.08
C PRO A 3 15.46 -15.21 21.60
N LEU A 4 15.13 -14.28 20.69
CA LEU A 4 14.44 -13.05 21.02
C LEU A 4 13.14 -13.38 21.77
N ARG A 5 13.00 -12.85 22.98
CA ARG A 5 11.81 -13.04 23.80
C ARG A 5 10.62 -12.43 23.06
N THR A 6 9.51 -13.16 23.02
CA THR A 6 8.18 -12.82 22.46
C THR A 6 7.57 -11.47 22.88
N GLY A 7 8.26 -10.69 23.71
CA GLY A 7 7.90 -9.32 24.08
C GLY A 7 8.32 -8.23 23.08
N SER A 8 9.29 -8.47 22.19
CA SER A 8 9.83 -7.45 21.26
C SER A 8 8.85 -7.07 20.14
N LEU A 9 8.03 -8.01 19.65
CA LEU A 9 7.08 -7.77 18.56
C LEU A 9 5.97 -6.78 18.93
N ARG A 10 5.54 -6.76 20.20
CA ARG A 10 4.53 -5.82 20.70
C ARG A 10 5.04 -4.37 20.69
N TRP A 11 6.35 -4.18 20.81
CA TRP A 11 6.98 -2.85 20.83
C TRP A 11 7.35 -2.34 19.43
N ALA A 12 7.67 -3.23 18.48
CA ALA A 12 7.90 -2.85 17.08
C ALA A 12 6.62 -2.31 16.39
N VAL A 13 5.46 -2.94 16.62
CA VAL A 13 4.17 -2.43 16.13
C VAL A 13 3.77 -1.12 16.84
N LEU A 14 4.12 -0.96 18.12
CA LEU A 14 3.97 0.32 18.82
C LEU A 14 4.96 1.38 18.32
N ALA A 15 6.17 1.03 17.88
CA ALA A 15 7.17 1.97 17.37
C ALA A 15 6.64 2.77 16.16
N GLY A 16 5.99 2.07 15.21
CA GLY A 16 5.38 2.69 14.04
C GLY A 16 4.17 3.60 14.36
N LEU A 17 3.45 3.30 15.46
CA LEU A 17 2.31 4.13 15.93
C LEU A 17 2.76 5.28 16.86
N VAL A 18 3.84 5.10 17.64
CA VAL A 18 4.36 6.08 18.60
C VAL A 18 5.29 7.09 17.92
N ALA A 19 6.02 6.72 16.87
CA ALA A 19 6.81 7.68 16.08
C ALA A 19 5.95 8.78 15.42
N LEU A 20 4.65 8.52 15.22
CA LEU A 20 3.66 9.51 14.78
C LEU A 20 2.98 10.26 15.93
N GLY A 21 2.98 9.69 17.14
CA GLY A 21 2.38 10.30 18.33
C GLY A 21 3.33 11.18 19.16
N SER A 22 4.65 11.11 18.93
CA SER A 22 5.67 11.76 19.77
C SER A 22 6.31 13.02 19.16
N THR A 23 5.84 13.47 17.99
CA THR A 23 6.20 14.78 17.41
C THR A 23 5.09 15.83 17.56
N ALA A 24 4.08 15.58 18.39
CA ALA A 24 3.23 16.67 18.88
C ALA A 24 4.09 17.54 19.81
N PRO A 25 4.37 18.83 19.49
CA PRO A 25 4.83 19.71 20.53
C PRO A 25 3.72 19.75 21.58
N LEU A 26 4.05 19.41 22.82
CA LEU A 26 3.32 19.88 23.98
C LEU A 26 3.31 21.41 23.87
N ALA A 27 2.30 21.97 23.22
CA ALA A 27 2.00 23.38 23.26
C ALA A 27 1.58 23.69 24.70
N ALA A 28 2.58 23.87 25.56
CA ALA A 28 2.40 24.53 26.83
C ALA A 28 1.87 25.93 26.50
N PHE A 29 0.62 26.20 26.87
CA PHE A 29 0.07 27.54 26.94
C PHE A 29 0.89 28.34 27.97
N ALA A 30 1.98 28.93 27.51
CA ALA A 30 2.70 29.97 28.22
C ALA A 30 2.50 31.27 27.43
N GLN A 31 1.64 32.14 27.94
CA GLN A 31 1.64 33.55 27.53
C GLN A 31 3.00 34.13 27.90
N ALA A 32 3.79 34.50 26.89
CA ALA A 32 5.03 35.26 27.03
C ALA A 32 5.04 36.38 25.96
N PRO A 33 5.69 37.53 26.24
CA PRO A 33 5.26 38.84 25.78
C PRO A 33 5.66 39.15 24.34
N GLU A 34 4.86 40.01 23.70
CA GLU A 34 5.16 40.66 22.43
C GLU A 34 6.55 41.29 22.46
N SER A 35 7.48 40.70 21.70
CA SER A 35 8.73 41.32 21.32
C SER A 35 8.89 41.14 19.82
N ALA A 36 8.84 42.27 19.12
CA ALA A 36 8.94 42.37 17.67
C ALA A 36 10.19 41.66 17.16
N THR A 37 9.98 40.48 16.57
CA THR A 37 10.96 39.79 15.75
C THR A 37 10.46 39.90 14.30
N GLN A 38 11.35 40.39 13.44
CA GLN A 38 11.13 40.57 12.02
C GLN A 38 10.46 39.32 11.42
N GLU A 39 9.37 39.50 10.67
CA GLU A 39 8.76 38.44 9.87
C GLU A 39 9.86 37.77 9.04
N PRO A 40 10.13 36.46 9.22
CA PRO A 40 10.97 35.76 8.27
C PRO A 40 10.29 35.89 6.91
N ALA A 41 11.07 36.24 5.88
CA ALA A 41 10.63 36.39 4.50
C ALA A 41 9.51 35.39 4.19
N SER A 42 8.30 35.90 3.90
CA SER A 42 7.10 35.06 3.81
C SER A 42 7.40 33.85 2.93
N SER A 43 7.41 32.67 3.54
CA SER A 43 7.65 31.45 2.78
C SER A 43 6.56 31.35 1.72
N LYS A 44 6.95 31.33 0.44
CA LYS A 44 6.00 31.28 -0.67
C LYS A 44 5.01 30.13 -0.46
N LYS A 45 3.72 30.45 -0.52
CA LYS A 45 2.62 29.47 -0.45
C LYS A 45 2.75 28.48 -1.60
N LEU A 46 2.54 27.20 -1.30
CA LEU A 46 2.58 26.13 -2.30
C LEU A 46 1.48 26.30 -3.35
N SER A 47 1.88 26.22 -4.61
CA SER A 47 1.00 26.12 -5.77
C SER A 47 1.25 24.79 -6.48
N TRP A 48 0.24 23.91 -6.45
CA TRP A 48 0.33 22.59 -7.10
C TRP A 48 0.40 22.64 -8.63
N GLU A 49 -0.13 23.68 -9.25
CA GLU A 49 -0.15 23.80 -10.71
C GLU A 49 1.19 24.31 -11.27
N THR A 50 1.86 25.22 -10.56
CA THR A 50 3.16 25.78 -11.00
C THR A 50 4.35 25.12 -10.33
N GLY A 51 4.13 24.41 -9.22
CA GLY A 51 5.19 23.94 -8.32
C GLY A 51 5.82 25.06 -7.50
N GLU A 52 5.36 26.32 -7.58
CA GLU A 52 5.91 27.39 -6.75
C GLU A 52 5.68 27.12 -5.25
N GLY A 53 6.65 27.48 -4.41
CA GLY A 53 6.54 27.28 -2.95
C GLY A 53 6.97 25.90 -2.45
N HIS A 54 7.37 24.97 -3.33
CA HIS A 54 7.94 23.68 -2.92
C HIS A 54 9.22 23.81 -2.10
N SER A 55 9.60 22.77 -1.37
CA SER A 55 10.88 22.70 -0.66
C SER A 55 11.58 21.36 -0.85
N TYR A 56 12.88 21.41 -1.19
CA TYR A 56 13.78 20.25 -1.11
C TYR A 56 14.42 20.10 0.28
N PHE A 57 14.52 21.19 1.03
CA PHE A 57 15.23 21.17 2.32
C PHE A 57 14.38 20.62 3.45
N ILE A 58 13.11 21.05 3.53
CA ILE A 58 12.19 20.60 4.58
C ILE A 58 12.08 19.07 4.62
N PRO A 59 11.76 18.36 3.51
CA PRO A 59 11.65 16.91 3.57
C PRO A 59 12.97 16.21 3.90
N ALA A 60 14.13 16.76 3.50
CA ALA A 60 15.43 16.19 3.89
C ALA A 60 15.63 16.25 5.41
N PHE A 61 15.27 17.39 6.03
CA PHE A 61 15.31 17.56 7.47
C PHE A 61 14.29 16.66 8.18
N GLU A 62 13.06 16.59 7.68
CA GLU A 62 11.99 15.75 8.26
C GLU A 62 12.37 14.27 8.27
N ILE A 63 12.95 13.78 7.18
CA ILE A 63 13.44 12.39 7.09
C ILE A 63 14.58 12.15 8.07
N GLY A 64 15.56 13.05 8.14
CA GLY A 64 16.67 12.92 9.08
C GLY A 64 16.20 12.93 10.54
N ALA A 65 15.25 13.80 10.87
CA ALA A 65 14.63 13.88 12.19
C ALA A 65 13.82 12.61 12.51
N PHE A 66 13.04 12.11 11.55
CA PHE A 66 12.29 10.86 11.71
C PHE A 66 13.21 9.66 11.91
N VAL A 67 14.25 9.51 11.10
CA VAL A 67 15.24 8.42 11.24
C VAL A 67 15.92 8.48 12.60
N GLY A 68 16.35 9.67 13.03
CA GLY A 68 16.95 9.85 14.35
C GLY A 68 15.99 9.50 15.50
N ALA A 69 14.72 9.92 15.39
CA ALA A 69 13.70 9.61 16.39
C ALA A 69 13.36 8.11 16.43
N LEU A 70 13.24 7.47 15.26
CA LEU A 70 12.95 6.04 15.14
C LEU A 70 14.11 5.19 15.69
N ASN A 71 15.36 5.54 15.36
CA ASN A 71 16.55 4.90 15.93
C ASN A 71 16.57 5.05 17.45
N ALA A 72 16.36 6.26 17.97
CA ALA A 72 16.35 6.50 19.42
C ALA A 72 15.26 5.68 20.12
N PHE A 73 14.06 5.60 19.54
CA PHE A 73 12.98 4.76 20.06
C PHE A 73 13.39 3.28 20.06
N ASN A 74 13.86 2.76 18.93
CA ASN A 74 14.20 1.35 18.79
C ASN A 74 15.37 0.95 19.70
N ARG A 75 16.36 1.83 19.88
CA ARG A 75 17.47 1.64 20.81
C ARG A 75 17.01 1.58 22.27
N LEU A 76 15.98 2.34 22.64
CA LEU A 76 15.48 2.39 24.02
C LEU A 76 14.50 1.25 24.34
N PHE A 77 13.71 0.80 23.36
CA PHE A 77 12.54 -0.05 23.61
C PHE A 77 12.51 -1.37 22.83
N VAL A 78 13.32 -1.53 21.78
CA VAL A 78 13.30 -2.73 20.91
C VAL A 78 14.57 -3.55 21.09
N ASP A 79 15.72 -3.04 20.62
CA ASP A 79 17.01 -3.72 20.70
C ASP A 79 18.20 -2.73 20.76
N PRO A 80 18.77 -2.50 21.95
CA PRO A 80 19.91 -1.60 22.10
C PRO A 80 21.14 -1.98 21.28
N ASP A 81 21.33 -3.27 20.93
CA ASP A 81 22.51 -3.74 20.21
C ASP A 81 22.39 -3.47 18.70
N THR A 82 21.23 -3.77 18.11
CA THR A 82 20.95 -3.51 16.69
C THR A 82 20.85 -2.02 16.38
N TYR A 83 20.25 -1.23 17.27
CA TYR A 83 20.03 0.22 17.06
C TYR A 83 21.05 1.09 17.81
N GLY A 84 22.07 0.49 18.42
CA GLY A 84 23.16 1.15 19.13
C GLY A 84 24.18 1.86 18.21
N THR A 85 23.71 2.58 17.21
CA THR A 85 24.53 3.15 16.13
C THR A 85 25.52 4.20 16.63
N ASP A 86 26.73 4.13 16.09
CA ASP A 86 27.84 5.05 16.31
C ASP A 86 28.62 5.30 15.01
N TRP A 87 29.64 6.16 15.05
CA TRP A 87 30.45 6.45 13.87
C TRP A 87 31.15 5.22 13.27
N GLN A 88 31.48 4.20 14.07
CA GLN A 88 32.16 3.01 13.59
C GLN A 88 31.21 2.12 12.79
N SER A 89 30.01 1.87 13.33
CA SER A 89 28.95 1.12 12.64
C SER A 89 28.52 1.81 11.34
N ILE A 90 28.33 3.14 11.36
CA ILE A 90 28.01 3.93 10.17
C ILE A 90 29.11 3.76 9.11
N LYS A 91 30.37 3.95 9.47
CA LYS A 91 31.50 3.81 8.54
C LYS A 91 31.59 2.39 7.96
N LYS A 92 31.32 1.37 8.78
CA LYS A 92 31.26 -0.02 8.33
C LYS A 92 30.16 -0.19 7.30
N ASN A 93 28.94 0.25 7.58
CA ASN A 93 27.78 0.08 6.70
C ASN A 93 27.97 0.78 5.36
N PHE A 94 28.57 1.98 5.33
CA PHE A 94 28.92 2.69 4.09
C PHE A 94 29.83 1.90 3.13
N THR A 95 30.57 0.89 3.63
CA THR A 95 31.52 0.10 2.84
C THR A 95 31.13 -1.36 2.72
N THR A 96 30.03 -1.77 3.37
CA THR A 96 29.55 -3.14 3.38
C THR A 96 28.61 -3.37 2.20
N HIS A 97 28.69 -4.53 1.56
CA HIS A 97 27.73 -4.90 0.52
C HIS A 97 26.35 -5.15 1.12
N GLU A 98 25.31 -4.78 0.37
CA GLU A 98 23.94 -5.08 0.76
C GLU A 98 23.71 -6.60 0.84
N VAL A 99 22.89 -7.01 1.81
CA VAL A 99 22.48 -8.40 2.03
C VAL A 99 20.97 -8.54 1.86
N ILE A 100 20.49 -9.78 1.74
CA ILE A 100 19.08 -10.08 1.93
C ILE A 100 18.91 -10.53 3.38
N ASP A 101 18.24 -9.73 4.20
CA ASP A 101 17.97 -10.07 5.60
C ASP A 101 16.80 -11.08 5.73
N ASP A 102 16.55 -11.49 6.96
CA ASP A 102 15.51 -12.46 7.35
C ASP A 102 14.55 -11.90 8.40
N ASP A 103 14.29 -10.60 8.41
CA ASP A 103 13.41 -9.96 9.41
C ASP A 103 11.97 -10.48 9.37
N PRO A 104 11.15 -10.28 10.43
CA PRO A 104 9.80 -10.84 10.46
C PRO A 104 9.02 -10.39 9.23
N PHE A 105 8.34 -11.31 8.55
CA PHE A 105 7.68 -11.03 7.26
C PHE A 105 6.78 -9.80 7.29
N SER A 106 6.01 -9.60 8.38
CA SER A 106 5.14 -8.43 8.52
C SER A 106 5.93 -7.12 8.65
N ILE A 107 7.14 -7.14 9.21
CA ILE A 107 8.04 -5.99 9.24
C ILE A 107 8.55 -5.71 7.82
N ASN A 108 9.21 -6.68 7.17
CA ASN A 108 9.78 -6.50 5.84
C ASN A 108 8.76 -6.12 4.77
N GLN A 109 7.55 -6.65 4.87
CA GLN A 109 6.57 -6.56 3.79
C GLN A 109 5.39 -5.62 4.08
N ILE A 110 5.27 -5.07 5.30
CA ILE A 110 4.30 -3.99 5.63
C ILE A 110 4.99 -2.83 6.33
N GLY A 111 5.83 -3.11 7.33
CA GLY A 111 6.59 -2.10 8.08
C GLY A 111 7.47 -1.23 7.18
N HIS A 112 8.35 -1.84 6.38
CA HIS A 112 9.25 -1.13 5.46
C HIS A 112 8.49 -0.32 4.40
N PRO A 113 7.51 -0.88 3.65
CA PRO A 113 6.69 -0.08 2.74
C PRO A 113 5.97 1.10 3.43
N TYR A 114 5.49 0.91 4.67
CA TYR A 114 4.87 1.99 5.41
C TYR A 114 5.88 3.07 5.84
N GLN A 115 7.06 2.69 6.34
CA GLN A 115 8.15 3.61 6.67
C GLN A 115 8.61 4.41 5.43
N GLY A 116 8.77 3.74 4.29
CA GLY A 116 9.00 4.37 2.99
C GLY A 116 7.92 5.37 2.60
N SER A 117 6.65 5.04 2.85
CA SER A 117 5.51 5.94 2.61
C SER A 117 5.58 7.23 3.43
N ILE A 118 6.21 7.19 4.62
CA ILE A 118 6.47 8.38 5.44
C ILE A 118 7.52 9.28 4.77
N TYR A 119 8.63 8.72 4.32
CA TYR A 119 9.69 9.46 3.59
C TYR A 119 9.16 10.11 2.31
N TYR A 120 8.46 9.31 1.50
CA TYR A 120 7.78 9.78 0.30
C TYR A 120 6.78 10.89 0.62
N GLY A 121 5.98 10.70 1.68
CA GLY A 121 4.93 11.62 2.09
C GLY A 121 5.46 12.99 2.51
N PHE A 122 6.58 13.07 3.25
CA PHE A 122 7.21 14.34 3.61
C PHE A 122 7.60 15.16 2.37
N ALA A 123 8.26 14.50 1.41
CA ALA A 123 8.62 15.12 0.14
C ALA A 123 7.39 15.54 -0.67
N ARG A 124 6.39 14.66 -0.73
CA ARG A 124 5.18 14.88 -1.52
C ARG A 124 4.37 16.04 -0.96
N SER A 125 4.16 16.12 0.35
CA SER A 125 3.42 17.19 1.03
C SER A 125 4.17 18.52 1.06
N ALA A 126 5.50 18.52 0.88
CA ALA A 126 6.32 19.72 0.66
C ALA A 126 6.29 20.25 -0.79
N GLY A 127 5.40 19.74 -1.65
CA GLY A 127 5.17 20.25 -3.00
C GLY A 127 5.94 19.56 -4.12
N LEU A 128 6.71 18.49 -3.81
CA LEU A 128 7.45 17.76 -4.84
C LEU A 128 6.53 16.85 -5.66
N ASN A 129 6.94 16.56 -6.90
CA ASN A 129 6.23 15.61 -7.76
C ASN A 129 6.59 14.16 -7.41
N TYR A 130 5.86 13.19 -8.01
CA TYR A 130 6.03 11.76 -7.72
C TYR A 130 7.50 11.28 -7.83
N TRP A 131 8.19 11.63 -8.91
CA TRP A 131 9.56 11.16 -9.16
C TRP A 131 10.57 11.77 -8.19
N GLN A 132 10.37 13.03 -7.83
CA GLN A 132 11.17 13.68 -6.81
C GLN A 132 10.94 13.04 -5.45
N SER A 133 9.67 12.82 -5.06
CA SER A 133 9.33 12.15 -3.81
C SER A 133 9.81 10.70 -3.73
N LEU A 134 9.83 9.96 -4.86
CA LEU A 134 10.47 8.64 -4.94
C LEU A 134 11.95 8.71 -4.57
N ALA A 135 12.69 9.73 -5.04
CA ALA A 135 14.10 9.89 -4.67
C ALA A 135 14.30 10.07 -3.16
N TYR A 136 13.37 10.76 -2.48
CA TYR A 136 13.39 10.88 -1.02
C TYR A 136 13.04 9.56 -0.30
N SER A 137 12.12 8.76 -0.85
CA SER A 137 11.83 7.42 -0.32
C SER A 137 13.07 6.51 -0.39
N LEU A 138 13.76 6.51 -1.53
CA LEU A 138 15.00 5.77 -1.75
C LEU A 138 16.12 6.26 -0.82
N ALA A 139 16.32 7.58 -0.74
CA ALA A 139 17.35 8.17 0.12
C ALA A 139 17.05 7.95 1.61
N GLY A 140 15.79 8.00 2.02
CA GLY A 140 15.36 7.72 3.39
C GLY A 140 15.61 6.26 3.77
N SER A 141 15.33 5.33 2.86
CA SER A 141 15.66 3.91 3.04
C SER A 141 17.17 3.70 3.22
N LEU A 142 17.98 4.21 2.29
CA LEU A 142 19.44 4.11 2.39
C LEU A 142 19.98 4.75 3.67
N LEU A 143 19.40 5.87 4.11
CA LEU A 143 19.77 6.53 5.35
C LEU A 143 19.46 5.66 6.57
N TRP A 144 18.29 5.00 6.61
CA TRP A 144 17.93 4.06 7.66
C TRP A 144 18.90 2.88 7.70
N GLU A 145 19.12 2.21 6.57
CA GLU A 145 20.02 1.05 6.48
C GLU A 145 21.47 1.39 6.86
N THR A 146 21.92 2.61 6.55
CA THR A 146 23.31 3.01 6.79
C THR A 146 23.55 3.60 8.18
N VAL A 147 22.57 4.32 8.73
CA VAL A 147 22.73 5.15 9.94
C VAL A 147 21.79 4.76 11.06
N GLY A 148 20.66 4.11 10.75
CA GLY A 148 19.66 3.66 11.70
C GLY A 148 20.00 2.34 12.40
N GLU A 149 20.86 1.51 11.81
CA GLU A 149 21.17 0.17 12.31
C GLU A 149 22.67 -0.16 12.30
N THR A 150 23.09 -1.11 13.15
CA THR A 150 24.49 -1.58 13.22
C THR A 150 24.77 -2.79 12.32
N VAL A 151 23.72 -3.40 11.79
CA VAL A 151 23.76 -4.55 10.88
C VAL A 151 24.03 -4.10 9.44
N PRO A 152 24.50 -5.00 8.54
CA PRO A 152 24.72 -4.67 7.14
C PRO A 152 23.43 -4.14 6.46
N PRO A 153 23.54 -3.15 5.56
CA PRO A 153 22.40 -2.66 4.79
C PRO A 153 21.64 -3.75 4.03
N SER A 154 20.31 -3.64 3.98
CA SER A 154 19.41 -4.60 3.31
C SER A 154 18.96 -4.16 1.92
N LEU A 155 19.18 -5.02 0.93
CA LEU A 155 18.69 -4.82 -0.44
C LEU A 155 17.16 -4.92 -0.51
N ASN A 156 16.57 -5.91 0.18
CA ASN A 156 15.12 -6.08 0.17
C ASN A 156 14.41 -4.89 0.81
N ASP A 157 14.99 -4.32 1.85
CA ASP A 157 14.40 -3.17 2.53
C ASP A 157 14.53 -1.90 1.70
N ASN A 158 15.62 -1.74 0.95
CA ASN A 158 15.73 -0.68 -0.04
C ASN A 158 14.70 -0.79 -1.17
N ILE A 159 14.29 -2.00 -1.57
CA ILE A 159 13.19 -2.19 -2.52
C ILE A 159 11.84 -1.93 -1.85
N ALA A 160 11.62 -2.45 -0.64
CA ALA A 160 10.37 -2.32 0.09
C ALA A 160 10.10 -0.88 0.55
N SER A 161 10.99 -0.27 1.33
CA SER A 161 10.88 1.13 1.78
C SER A 161 11.10 2.12 0.64
N GLY A 162 12.02 1.84 -0.28
CA GLY A 162 12.32 2.75 -1.37
C GLY A 162 11.22 2.79 -2.43
N ILE A 163 11.01 1.65 -3.11
CA ILE A 163 10.11 1.56 -4.26
C ILE A 163 8.67 1.34 -3.81
N ALA A 164 8.40 0.29 -3.03
CA ALA A 164 7.03 -0.01 -2.57
C ALA A 164 6.48 1.12 -1.69
N GLY A 165 7.34 1.72 -0.86
CA GLY A 165 7.01 2.90 -0.06
C GLY A 165 6.55 4.09 -0.89
N SER A 166 7.08 4.29 -2.10
CA SER A 166 6.57 5.33 -3.01
C SER A 166 5.16 5.01 -3.54
N PHE A 167 4.85 3.72 -3.79
CA PHE A 167 3.54 3.31 -4.28
C PHE A 167 2.48 3.46 -3.18
N VAL A 168 2.81 3.02 -1.97
CA VAL A 168 1.99 3.21 -0.76
C VAL A 168 1.82 4.70 -0.47
N GLY A 169 2.92 5.45 -0.45
CA GLY A 169 2.92 6.88 -0.15
C GLY A 169 2.07 7.71 -1.10
N GLU A 170 2.16 7.47 -2.42
CA GLU A 170 1.33 8.22 -3.38
C GLU A 170 -0.15 7.86 -3.25
N ALA A 171 -0.49 6.58 -3.04
CA ALA A 171 -1.88 6.17 -2.83
C ALA A 171 -2.47 6.84 -1.56
N LEU A 172 -1.75 6.78 -0.43
CA LEU A 172 -2.16 7.42 0.83
C LEU A 172 -2.29 8.94 0.68
N PHE A 173 -1.30 9.59 0.05
CA PHE A 173 -1.33 11.03 -0.22
C PHE A 173 -2.54 11.43 -1.09
N ARG A 174 -2.83 10.67 -2.15
CA ARG A 174 -3.97 10.92 -3.05
C ARG A 174 -5.32 10.72 -2.35
N MET A 175 -5.45 9.68 -1.53
CA MET A 175 -6.65 9.43 -0.74
C MET A 175 -6.89 10.52 0.31
N ALA A 176 -5.84 10.92 1.04
CA ALA A 176 -5.92 12.01 2.01
C ALA A 176 -6.27 13.34 1.35
N SER A 177 -5.67 13.63 0.19
CA SER A 177 -5.97 14.83 -0.60
C SER A 177 -7.41 14.87 -1.10
N LEU A 178 -7.93 13.74 -1.58
CA LEU A 178 -9.33 13.61 -2.00
C LEU A 178 -10.30 13.88 -0.84
N LEU A 179 -9.96 13.41 0.37
CA LEU A 179 -10.73 13.70 1.58
C LEU A 179 -10.74 15.20 1.89
N LEU A 180 -9.59 15.88 1.78
CA LEU A 180 -9.47 17.32 2.02
C LEU A 180 -10.23 18.14 0.96
N GLU A 181 -10.08 17.80 -0.31
CA GLU A 181 -10.73 18.49 -1.44
C GLU A 181 -12.25 18.50 -1.33
N GLY A 182 -12.85 17.44 -0.76
CA GLY A 182 -14.27 17.40 -0.45
C GLY A 182 -14.77 18.44 0.57
N GLY A 183 -13.87 19.19 1.22
CA GLY A 183 -14.20 20.32 2.09
C GLY A 183 -13.81 21.70 1.52
N GLY A 184 -13.34 21.78 0.28
CA GLY A 184 -12.95 23.03 -0.38
C GLY A 184 -11.68 23.68 0.20
N GLU A 185 -11.61 25.01 0.17
CA GLU A 185 -10.43 25.76 0.64
C GLU A 185 -10.15 25.60 2.14
N LYS A 186 -11.18 25.27 2.94
CA LYS A 186 -11.09 25.06 4.38
C LYS A 186 -11.73 23.73 4.75
N PRO A 187 -10.99 22.61 4.68
CA PRO A 187 -11.55 21.26 4.83
C PRO A 187 -12.23 21.01 6.18
N GLY A 188 -11.83 21.73 7.23
CA GLY A 188 -12.38 21.60 8.57
C GLY A 188 -11.77 20.43 9.35
N PHE A 189 -11.95 20.46 10.68
CA PHE A 189 -11.23 19.61 11.63
C PHE A 189 -11.27 18.11 11.30
N TRP A 190 -12.45 17.55 11.01
CA TRP A 190 -12.59 16.11 10.77
C TRP A 190 -11.91 15.63 9.48
N ARG A 191 -11.87 16.47 8.45
CA ARG A 191 -11.16 16.15 7.20
C ARG A 191 -9.66 16.27 7.39
N GLU A 192 -9.19 17.27 8.12
CA GLU A 192 -7.77 17.40 8.49
C GLU A 192 -7.31 16.21 9.34
N LEU A 193 -8.07 15.83 10.36
CA LEU A 193 -7.77 14.66 11.19
C LEU A 193 -7.78 13.36 10.38
N GLY A 194 -8.78 13.17 9.53
CA GLY A 194 -8.86 12.00 8.65
C GLY A 194 -7.71 11.95 7.64
N ALA A 195 -7.30 13.10 7.08
CA ALA A 195 -6.17 13.19 6.17
C ALA A 195 -4.85 12.88 6.89
N ALA A 196 -4.68 13.35 8.13
CA ALA A 196 -3.53 13.01 8.96
C ALA A 196 -3.50 11.51 9.33
N ALA A 197 -4.65 10.88 9.53
CA ALA A 197 -4.72 9.44 9.78
C ALA A 197 -4.40 8.59 8.54
N ILE A 198 -4.79 9.05 7.35
CA ILE A 198 -4.52 8.35 6.08
C ILE A 198 -3.07 8.60 5.62
N SER A 199 -2.61 9.85 5.69
CA SER A 199 -1.26 10.28 5.29
C SER A 199 -0.67 11.17 6.40
N PRO A 200 0.01 10.56 7.38
CA PRO A 200 0.58 11.30 8.50
C PRO A 200 1.55 12.41 8.10
N PRO A 201 2.44 12.24 7.09
CA PRO A 201 3.31 13.34 6.64
C PRO A 201 2.54 14.52 6.05
N LEU A 202 1.43 14.27 5.35
CA LEU A 202 0.57 15.35 4.86
C LEU A 202 -0.07 16.10 6.03
N GLY A 203 -0.62 15.38 7.01
CA GLY A 203 -1.19 15.98 8.22
C GLY A 203 -0.16 16.80 9.01
N PHE A 204 1.05 16.25 9.20
CA PHE A 204 2.15 16.91 9.89
C PHE A 204 2.55 18.21 9.19
N ASN A 205 2.80 18.18 7.87
CA ASN A 205 3.26 19.37 7.16
C ASN A 205 2.19 20.48 7.14
N ARG A 206 0.91 20.10 7.02
CA ARG A 206 -0.21 21.05 7.13
C ARG A 206 -0.31 21.66 8.52
N LEU A 207 -0.08 20.87 9.58
CA LEU A 207 -0.11 21.34 10.96
C LEU A 207 1.07 22.26 11.30
N VAL A 208 2.29 21.87 10.93
CA VAL A 208 3.53 22.55 11.35
C VAL A 208 3.84 23.76 10.47
N PHE A 209 3.64 23.65 9.15
CA PHE A 209 3.98 24.73 8.22
C PHE A 209 2.78 25.56 7.74
N GLY A 210 1.56 25.18 8.15
CA GLY A 210 0.33 25.97 7.92
C GLY A 210 0.19 26.44 6.48
N ASP A 211 -0.07 27.74 6.32
CA ASP A 211 -0.28 28.44 5.04
C ASP A 211 0.76 28.13 3.94
N ARG A 212 1.96 27.67 4.31
CA ARG A 212 2.98 27.27 3.33
C ARG A 212 2.57 26.00 2.58
N PHE A 213 2.03 25.00 3.28
CA PHE A 213 1.73 23.66 2.75
C PHE A 213 0.27 23.22 2.96
N ASP A 214 -0.62 24.13 3.34
CA ASP A 214 -2.06 23.88 3.49
C ASP A 214 -2.83 23.83 2.16
N ALA A 215 -2.17 24.11 1.03
CA ALA A 215 -2.78 24.03 -0.29
C ALA A 215 -3.29 22.61 -0.58
N VAL A 216 -4.58 22.47 -0.91
CA VAL A 216 -5.17 21.16 -1.21
C VAL A 216 -4.73 20.70 -2.61
N PHE A 217 -4.24 19.47 -2.70
CA PHE A 217 -3.80 18.90 -3.98
C PHE A 217 -5.00 18.70 -4.92
N PRO A 218 -4.97 19.25 -6.15
CA PRO A 218 -6.09 19.14 -7.07
C PRO A 218 -6.15 17.74 -7.68
N SER A 219 -7.21 16.99 -7.36
CA SER A 219 -7.43 15.66 -7.93
C SER A 219 -7.71 15.72 -9.44
N ARG A 220 -8.22 16.88 -9.90
CA ARG A 220 -8.77 17.11 -11.24
C ARG A 220 -10.04 16.31 -11.52
N ASN A 221 -10.85 16.08 -10.49
CA ASN A 221 -12.15 15.41 -10.57
C ASN A 221 -12.06 14.04 -11.28
N PRO A 222 -11.27 13.09 -10.78
CA PRO A 222 -11.24 11.71 -11.30
C PRO A 222 -12.62 11.04 -11.17
N GLU A 223 -12.90 9.99 -11.96
CA GLU A 223 -13.97 9.07 -11.60
C GLU A 223 -13.42 8.08 -10.55
N ILE A 224 -14.11 7.94 -9.43
CA ILE A 224 -13.69 7.11 -8.31
C ILE A 224 -14.73 6.05 -8.01
N PHE A 225 -14.29 4.88 -7.58
CA PHE A 225 -15.15 3.88 -6.97
C PHE A 225 -14.58 3.54 -5.59
N ILE A 226 -15.38 3.71 -4.54
CA ILE A 226 -15.00 3.38 -3.16
C ILE A 226 -15.95 2.29 -2.67
N ARG A 227 -15.41 1.27 -2.00
CA ARG A 227 -16.17 0.20 -1.35
C ARG A 227 -15.56 -0.10 0.01
N LEU A 228 -16.40 -0.04 1.05
CA LEU A 228 -16.10 -0.54 2.39
C LEU A 228 -16.95 -1.78 2.64
N ARG A 229 -16.33 -2.88 3.10
CA ARG A 229 -17.04 -4.11 3.46
C ARG A 229 -16.79 -4.49 4.90
N LEU A 230 -17.86 -4.88 5.58
CA LEU A 230 -17.81 -5.50 6.90
C LEU A 230 -18.44 -6.87 6.76
N GLY A 231 -17.73 -7.92 7.15
CA GLY A 231 -18.17 -9.28 6.87
C GLY A 231 -17.72 -10.31 7.90
N ALA A 232 -18.27 -11.50 7.71
CA ALA A 232 -17.91 -12.71 8.44
C ALA A 232 -17.45 -13.76 7.43
N THR A 233 -16.21 -14.21 7.59
CA THR A 233 -15.54 -15.19 6.74
C THR A 233 -15.68 -16.58 7.35
N LEU A 234 -16.09 -17.53 6.52
CA LEU A 234 -16.09 -18.97 6.81
C LEU A 234 -15.03 -19.64 5.94
N THR A 235 -14.07 -20.30 6.56
CA THR A 235 -13.13 -21.20 5.87
C THR A 235 -13.84 -22.51 5.56
N THR A 236 -14.03 -22.80 4.27
CA THR A 236 -14.78 -23.97 3.79
C THR A 236 -13.87 -25.17 3.51
N ASP A 237 -12.64 -24.90 3.09
CA ASP A 237 -11.63 -25.92 2.81
C ASP A 237 -10.25 -25.36 3.17
N ILE A 238 -9.40 -26.20 3.75
CA ILE A 238 -8.02 -25.85 4.08
C ILE A 238 -7.14 -27.09 4.00
N ASP A 239 -6.02 -26.93 3.31
CA ASP A 239 -4.94 -27.92 3.23
C ASP A 239 -3.62 -27.20 3.49
N THR A 240 -2.91 -27.64 4.52
CA THR A 240 -1.66 -27.02 4.98
C THR A 240 -0.46 -27.90 4.74
N ASP A 241 -0.64 -29.08 4.13
CA ASP A 241 0.38 -30.11 3.99
C ASP A 241 1.04 -30.48 5.33
N GLY A 242 0.24 -30.46 6.41
CA GLY A 242 0.66 -30.83 7.77
C GLY A 242 1.44 -29.76 8.54
N LEU A 243 1.59 -28.54 8.02
CA LEU A 243 2.44 -27.48 8.61
C LEU A 243 1.73 -26.57 9.63
N THR A 244 0.41 -26.63 9.77
CA THR A 244 -0.33 -25.65 10.59
C THR A 244 -1.40 -26.31 11.47
N GLU A 245 -1.28 -26.16 12.79
CA GLU A 245 -2.28 -26.62 13.78
C GLU A 245 -3.26 -25.51 14.25
N GLY A 246 -3.14 -24.28 13.72
CA GLY A 246 -3.81 -23.08 14.25
C GLY A 246 -4.88 -22.42 13.36
N THR A 247 -5.37 -23.11 12.34
CA THR A 247 -6.26 -22.50 11.33
C THR A 247 -7.64 -22.21 11.89
N ARG A 248 -8.17 -21.02 11.58
CA ARG A 248 -9.47 -20.55 12.02
C ARG A 248 -10.54 -20.83 10.99
N LYS A 249 -11.65 -21.39 11.48
CA LYS A 249 -12.86 -21.63 10.70
C LYS A 249 -13.70 -20.37 10.49
N TYR A 250 -13.68 -19.44 11.44
CA TYR A 250 -14.48 -18.22 11.42
C TYR A 250 -13.58 -17.03 11.74
N GLU A 251 -13.71 -15.96 10.95
CA GLU A 251 -12.96 -14.71 11.10
C GLU A 251 -13.88 -13.52 10.77
N GLY A 252 -13.66 -12.38 11.41
CA GLY A 252 -14.21 -11.11 10.95
C GLY A 252 -13.40 -10.56 9.76
N SER A 253 -14.05 -9.81 8.89
CA SER A 253 -13.36 -9.14 7.78
C SER A 253 -13.77 -7.67 7.68
N LEU A 254 -12.79 -6.81 7.50
CA LEU A 254 -12.96 -5.40 7.12
C LEU A 254 -12.17 -5.15 5.85
N ASP A 255 -12.85 -4.96 4.73
CA ASP A 255 -12.21 -4.59 3.47
C ASP A 255 -12.43 -3.12 3.15
N TYR A 256 -11.39 -2.45 2.67
CA TYR A 256 -11.51 -1.16 2.00
C TYR A 256 -10.87 -1.25 0.61
N SER A 257 -11.57 -0.73 -0.39
CA SER A 257 -11.09 -0.65 -1.76
C SER A 257 -11.43 0.72 -2.35
N ILE A 258 -10.47 1.30 -3.05
CA ILE A 258 -10.68 2.46 -3.91
C ILE A 258 -10.05 2.22 -5.28
N ILE A 259 -10.78 2.61 -6.32
CA ILE A 259 -10.26 2.75 -7.67
C ILE A 259 -10.39 4.20 -8.06
N TYR A 260 -9.28 4.82 -8.38
CA TYR A 260 -9.15 6.23 -8.70
C TYR A 260 -8.84 6.39 -10.18
N GLY A 261 -9.54 7.31 -10.85
CA GLY A 261 -9.28 7.66 -12.24
C GLY A 261 -9.81 6.64 -13.25
N LEU A 262 -10.99 6.05 -13.02
CA LEU A 262 -11.57 5.07 -13.95
C LEU A 262 -11.68 5.63 -15.40
N PRO A 263 -11.40 4.80 -16.42
CA PRO A 263 -11.34 5.24 -17.82
C PRO A 263 -12.67 5.73 -18.36
N GLY A 264 -12.59 6.75 -19.23
CA GLY A 264 -13.71 7.25 -20.01
C GLY A 264 -14.34 8.54 -19.50
N LYS A 265 -13.93 9.08 -18.35
CA LYS A 265 -14.50 10.35 -17.84
C LYS A 265 -14.14 11.52 -18.77
N PRO A 266 -15.12 12.21 -19.39
CA PRO A 266 -14.84 13.33 -20.29
C PRO A 266 -14.04 14.43 -19.60
N GLY A 267 -12.97 14.89 -20.27
CA GLY A 267 -12.08 15.96 -19.78
C GLY A 267 -11.03 15.51 -18.76
N TYR A 268 -11.10 14.29 -18.22
CA TYR A 268 -10.05 13.75 -17.36
C TYR A 268 -8.86 13.30 -18.20
N LYS A 269 -7.63 13.59 -17.75
CA LYS A 269 -6.39 13.24 -18.44
C LYS A 269 -5.44 12.50 -17.53
N TYR A 270 -4.79 11.49 -18.08
CA TYR A 270 -3.82 10.63 -17.43
C TYR A 270 -2.40 11.13 -17.63
N THR A 271 -2.02 12.21 -16.93
CA THR A 271 -0.78 12.95 -17.20
C THR A 271 0.26 12.84 -16.08
N ARG A 272 -0.17 12.48 -14.88
CA ARG A 272 0.65 12.32 -13.69
C ARG A 272 0.68 10.84 -13.29
N PRO A 273 1.79 10.35 -12.71
CA PRO A 273 1.76 9.08 -11.99
C PRO A 273 0.58 9.04 -11.02
N PHE A 274 -0.06 7.88 -10.90
CA PHE A 274 -1.25 7.66 -10.07
C PHE A 274 -2.47 8.51 -10.45
N ASP A 275 -2.55 9.07 -11.67
CA ASP A 275 -3.84 9.52 -12.24
C ASP A 275 -4.78 8.32 -12.52
N PHE A 276 -4.25 7.10 -12.49
CA PHE A 276 -5.04 5.90 -12.19
C PHE A 276 -4.35 5.11 -11.09
N PHE A 277 -5.11 4.68 -10.07
CA PHE A 277 -4.65 3.63 -9.17
C PHE A 277 -5.79 2.82 -8.56
N GLN A 278 -5.49 1.59 -8.17
CA GLN A 278 -6.32 0.76 -7.31
C GLN A 278 -5.57 0.51 -5.99
N PHE A 279 -6.26 0.70 -4.88
CA PHE A 279 -5.78 0.38 -3.54
C PHE A 279 -6.80 -0.54 -2.87
N ASP A 280 -6.34 -1.67 -2.35
CA ASP A 280 -7.15 -2.64 -1.62
C ASP A 280 -6.46 -2.99 -0.30
N ILE A 281 -7.21 -3.04 0.80
CA ILE A 281 -6.74 -3.56 2.09
C ILE A 281 -7.83 -4.43 2.71
N ASN A 282 -7.46 -5.61 3.20
CA ASN A 282 -8.30 -6.49 3.99
C ASN A 282 -7.69 -6.67 5.38
N VAL A 283 -8.48 -6.36 6.40
CA VAL A 283 -8.15 -6.45 7.81
C VAL A 283 -8.98 -7.54 8.46
N VAL A 284 -8.33 -8.39 9.27
CA VAL A 284 -8.96 -9.43 10.10
C VAL A 284 -8.96 -8.94 11.54
N PRO A 285 -10.04 -8.31 12.04
CA PRO A 285 -10.01 -7.57 13.30
C PRO A 285 -9.74 -8.44 14.53
N ASP A 286 -10.11 -9.71 14.47
CA ASP A 286 -9.92 -10.69 15.53
C ASP A 286 -8.60 -11.49 15.41
N ALA A 287 -7.69 -11.08 14.50
CA ALA A 287 -6.42 -11.75 14.28
C ALA A 287 -5.58 -11.91 15.57
N ASN A 288 -5.00 -13.10 15.74
CA ASN A 288 -4.03 -13.39 16.80
C ASN A 288 -2.99 -14.36 16.23
N PRO A 289 -1.70 -14.00 16.18
CA PRO A 289 -1.11 -12.72 16.63
C PRO A 289 -1.56 -11.49 15.81
N ILE A 290 -1.33 -10.29 16.35
CA ILE A 290 -1.68 -9.01 15.69
C ILE A 290 -0.91 -8.78 14.37
N SER A 291 0.21 -9.49 14.14
CA SER A 291 0.93 -9.43 12.87
C SER A 291 0.10 -9.99 11.69
N ASN A 292 -0.93 -10.79 11.97
CA ASN A 292 -1.89 -11.28 10.97
C ASN A 292 -3.11 -10.34 10.81
N LEU A 293 -3.08 -9.13 11.39
CA LEU A 293 -4.17 -8.16 11.30
C LEU A 293 -4.48 -7.78 9.86
N ILE A 294 -3.44 -7.63 9.02
CA ILE A 294 -3.59 -7.36 7.60
C ILE A 294 -3.45 -8.70 6.86
N GLU A 295 -4.50 -9.13 6.17
CA GLU A 295 -4.48 -10.35 5.35
C GLU A 295 -4.10 -10.05 3.91
N ASN A 296 -4.50 -8.89 3.40
CA ASN A 296 -4.13 -8.43 2.06
C ASN A 296 -3.95 -6.91 2.07
N ALA A 297 -2.87 -6.42 1.46
CA ALA A 297 -2.71 -5.03 1.09
C ALA A 297 -2.15 -4.97 -0.33
N ALA A 298 -2.77 -4.18 -1.20
CA ALA A 298 -2.40 -4.20 -2.60
C ALA A 298 -2.59 -2.85 -3.29
N ILE A 299 -1.64 -2.49 -4.15
CA ILE A 299 -1.60 -1.23 -4.89
C ILE A 299 -1.24 -1.51 -6.33
N ARG A 300 -1.98 -0.90 -7.25
CA ARG A 300 -1.65 -0.84 -8.68
C ARG A 300 -1.77 0.59 -9.13
N GLY A 301 -0.64 1.28 -9.23
CA GLY A 301 -0.60 2.68 -9.64
C GLY A 301 0.00 2.81 -11.03
N MET A 302 -0.72 3.46 -11.94
CA MET A 302 -0.16 3.76 -13.26
C MET A 302 0.95 4.80 -13.10
N LEU A 303 2.19 4.46 -13.47
CA LEU A 303 3.34 5.34 -13.42
C LEU A 303 3.43 6.20 -14.68
N LEU A 304 3.21 5.57 -15.84
CA LEU A 304 3.22 6.17 -17.16
C LEU A 304 2.14 5.49 -17.99
N GLY A 305 1.32 6.23 -18.70
CA GLY A 305 0.30 5.64 -19.55
C GLY A 305 -0.50 6.67 -20.33
N THR A 306 -1.42 6.17 -21.14
CA THR A 306 -2.33 7.01 -21.93
C THR A 306 -3.68 6.32 -22.11
N SER A 307 -4.70 7.11 -22.36
CA SER A 307 -6.04 6.61 -22.69
C SER A 307 -6.12 6.16 -24.15
N TYR A 308 -7.02 5.22 -24.42
CA TYR A 308 -7.40 4.80 -25.76
C TYR A 308 -8.91 4.53 -25.82
N GLU A 309 -9.45 4.55 -27.03
CA GLU A 309 -10.86 4.32 -27.31
C GLU A 309 -11.01 3.26 -28.41
N LEU A 310 -11.98 2.35 -28.27
CA LEU A 310 -12.31 1.37 -29.29
C LEU A 310 -13.79 1.50 -29.64
N GLY A 311 -14.08 2.21 -30.73
CA GLY A 311 -15.45 2.60 -31.08
C GLY A 311 -16.10 3.49 -30.02
N ASP A 312 -17.43 3.52 -30.03
CA ASP A 312 -18.19 4.44 -29.18
C ASP A 312 -18.38 3.90 -27.74
N ASP A 313 -18.27 2.58 -27.56
CA ASP A 313 -18.67 1.90 -26.33
C ASP A 313 -17.52 1.45 -25.43
N TYR A 314 -16.26 1.61 -25.86
CA TYR A 314 -15.10 1.18 -25.07
C TYR A 314 -14.12 2.33 -24.80
N ARG A 315 -13.74 2.49 -23.54
CA ARG A 315 -12.72 3.44 -23.09
C ARG A 315 -11.73 2.71 -22.20
N GLY A 316 -10.44 2.92 -22.42
CA GLY A 316 -9.40 2.28 -21.64
C GLY A 316 -8.18 3.16 -21.40
N ILE A 317 -7.31 2.67 -20.55
CA ILE A 317 -5.95 3.14 -20.32
C ILE A 317 -5.00 1.98 -20.51
N TRP A 318 -3.82 2.25 -21.05
CA TRP A 318 -2.71 1.31 -21.07
C TRP A 318 -1.46 2.00 -20.58
N GLY A 319 -0.56 1.25 -19.97
CA GLY A 319 0.63 1.85 -19.39
C GLY A 319 1.51 0.90 -18.60
N LEU A 320 2.52 1.51 -18.00
CA LEU A 320 3.40 0.95 -16.99
C LEU A 320 2.79 1.20 -15.60
N PHE A 321 2.71 0.16 -14.80
CA PHE A 321 2.14 0.15 -13.47
C PHE A 321 3.21 -0.23 -12.44
N GLY A 322 3.24 0.50 -11.34
CA GLY A 322 3.86 0.07 -10.09
C GLY A 322 2.88 -0.82 -9.34
N ILE A 323 3.34 -2.01 -8.96
CA ILE A 323 2.53 -3.02 -8.27
C ILE A 323 3.17 -3.30 -6.93
N PHE A 324 2.35 -3.28 -5.90
CA PHE A 324 2.68 -3.79 -4.58
C PHE A 324 1.59 -4.75 -4.17
N ASP A 325 1.95 -5.96 -3.78
CA ASP A 325 1.03 -6.96 -3.28
C ASP A 325 1.61 -7.55 -1.99
N TYR A 326 0.82 -7.55 -0.94
CA TYR A 326 1.06 -8.28 0.31
C TYR A 326 -0.13 -9.21 0.52
N LEU A 327 0.12 -10.50 0.64
CA LEU A 327 -0.85 -11.55 0.91
C LEU A 327 -0.33 -12.38 2.09
N SER A 328 -1.13 -12.48 3.14
CA SER A 328 -0.87 -13.36 4.28
C SER A 328 -2.14 -14.13 4.66
N PRO A 329 -2.70 -14.96 3.75
CA PRO A 329 -3.74 -15.91 4.14
C PRO A 329 -3.20 -16.87 5.21
N GLN A 330 -4.10 -17.59 5.89
CA GLN A 330 -3.74 -18.45 7.04
C GLN A 330 -2.73 -19.58 6.73
N VAL A 331 -2.41 -19.83 5.45
CA VAL A 331 -1.61 -20.98 4.99
C VAL A 331 -0.25 -20.62 4.40
N PHE A 332 -0.10 -19.43 3.81
CA PHE A 332 1.15 -18.97 3.21
C PHE A 332 1.24 -17.44 3.25
N ARG A 333 2.44 -16.93 2.94
CA ARG A 333 2.70 -15.50 2.79
C ARG A 333 3.37 -15.23 1.44
N LEU A 334 3.02 -14.12 0.82
CA LEU A 334 3.61 -13.60 -0.41
C LEU A 334 3.63 -12.08 -0.33
N SER A 335 4.73 -11.48 -0.72
CA SER A 335 4.81 -10.06 -0.99
C SER A 335 5.66 -9.81 -2.21
N THR A 336 5.31 -8.81 -3.01
CA THR A 336 6.01 -8.47 -4.24
C THR A 336 5.93 -6.97 -4.50
N THR A 337 7.07 -6.40 -4.87
CA THR A 337 7.17 -5.06 -5.44
C THR A 337 7.56 -5.21 -6.90
N ALA A 338 6.68 -4.82 -7.80
CA ALA A 338 6.79 -5.13 -9.21
C ALA A 338 6.56 -3.93 -10.13
N LEU A 339 7.03 -4.09 -11.35
CA LEU A 339 6.64 -3.27 -12.49
C LEU A 339 5.93 -4.15 -13.50
N GLY A 340 4.78 -3.69 -13.98
CA GLY A 340 3.96 -4.41 -14.94
C GLY A 340 3.46 -3.53 -16.06
N LEU A 341 3.28 -4.12 -17.24
CA LEU A 341 2.52 -3.50 -18.31
C LEU A 341 1.09 -4.02 -18.27
N GLY A 342 0.16 -3.18 -18.68
CA GLY A 342 -1.18 -3.67 -18.94
C GLY A 342 -2.19 -2.60 -19.22
N THR A 343 -3.45 -2.97 -19.07
CA THR A 343 -4.58 -2.15 -19.44
C THR A 343 -5.74 -2.29 -18.47
N VAL A 344 -6.44 -1.18 -18.27
CA VAL A 344 -7.73 -1.11 -17.59
C VAL A 344 -8.74 -0.48 -18.53
N GLY A 345 -9.92 -1.05 -18.64
CA GLY A 345 -10.94 -0.55 -19.55
C GLY A 345 -12.35 -0.75 -19.04
N GLN A 346 -13.27 -0.02 -19.65
CA GLN A 346 -14.70 -0.19 -19.50
C GLN A 346 -15.34 -0.31 -20.88
N TRP A 347 -16.23 -1.29 -21.00
CA TRP A 347 -17.08 -1.54 -22.15
C TRP A 347 -18.55 -1.42 -21.74
N TRP A 348 -19.30 -0.54 -22.40
CA TRP A 348 -20.75 -0.58 -22.35
C TRP A 348 -21.30 -1.68 -23.28
N LEU A 349 -21.67 -2.82 -22.70
CA LEU A 349 -22.29 -3.94 -23.43
C LEU A 349 -23.75 -3.64 -23.82
N SER A 350 -24.41 -2.80 -23.03
CA SER A 350 -25.74 -2.26 -23.33
C SER A 350 -25.93 -0.93 -22.59
N ARG A 351 -27.13 -0.34 -22.67
CA ARG A 351 -27.47 0.88 -21.93
C ARG A 351 -27.30 0.73 -20.41
N ALA A 352 -27.62 -0.44 -19.88
CA ALA A 352 -27.60 -0.70 -18.44
C ALA A 352 -26.46 -1.63 -17.99
N VAL A 353 -25.65 -2.16 -18.91
CA VAL A 353 -24.61 -3.14 -18.57
C VAL A 353 -23.24 -2.61 -18.96
N ALA A 354 -22.39 -2.38 -17.96
CA ALA A 354 -20.99 -2.07 -18.14
C ALA A 354 -20.13 -3.29 -17.72
N LEU A 355 -19.10 -3.58 -18.49
CA LEU A 355 -18.06 -4.53 -18.15
C LEU A 355 -16.75 -3.78 -18.01
N GLN A 356 -16.14 -3.85 -16.84
CA GLN A 356 -14.79 -3.34 -16.61
C GLN A 356 -13.81 -4.50 -16.58
N GLY A 357 -12.64 -4.28 -17.18
CA GLY A 357 -11.58 -5.27 -17.28
C GLY A 357 -10.23 -4.69 -16.92
N THR A 358 -9.41 -5.49 -16.25
CA THR A 358 -8.01 -5.20 -15.93
C THR A 358 -7.17 -6.39 -16.37
N VAL A 359 -6.09 -6.12 -17.09
CA VAL A 359 -5.07 -7.12 -17.43
C VAL A 359 -3.73 -6.50 -17.11
N LEU A 360 -2.95 -7.11 -16.23
CA LEU A 360 -1.59 -6.70 -15.89
C LEU A 360 -0.67 -7.91 -15.97
N GLY A 361 0.53 -7.71 -16.51
CA GLY A 361 1.62 -8.68 -16.49
C GLY A 361 2.93 -7.97 -16.17
N GLY A 362 3.70 -8.53 -15.24
CA GLY A 362 4.88 -7.86 -14.72
C GLY A 362 5.90 -8.81 -14.13
N VAL A 363 6.98 -8.20 -13.64
CA VAL A 363 8.02 -8.90 -12.91
C VAL A 363 8.38 -8.06 -11.69
N GLY A 364 8.37 -8.70 -10.53
CA GLY A 364 8.73 -8.09 -9.26
C GLY A 364 9.89 -8.77 -8.58
N PHE A 365 10.27 -8.17 -7.45
CA PHE A 365 11.13 -8.77 -6.45
C PHE A 365 10.35 -8.81 -5.14
N GLY A 366 10.44 -9.90 -4.42
CA GLY A 366 9.70 -10.06 -3.18
C GLY A 366 9.94 -11.40 -2.52
N ALA A 367 9.12 -11.69 -1.53
CA ALA A 367 9.28 -12.83 -0.64
C ALA A 367 8.04 -13.71 -0.59
N ALA A 368 8.22 -15.01 -0.44
CA ALA A 368 7.13 -15.92 -0.15
C ALA A 368 7.56 -17.09 0.73
N GLY A 369 6.61 -17.64 1.48
CA GLY A 369 6.91 -18.58 2.55
C GLY A 369 5.67 -19.17 3.21
N THR A 370 5.90 -20.00 4.22
CA THR A 370 4.81 -20.63 4.98
C THR A 370 4.44 -19.80 6.20
N VAL A 371 3.24 -20.03 6.74
CA VAL A 371 2.81 -19.47 8.04
C VAL A 371 3.19 -20.41 9.20
N GLY A 372 3.98 -21.47 8.92
CA GLY A 372 4.25 -22.58 9.85
C GLY A 372 5.04 -22.19 11.11
N ASP A 373 5.96 -21.23 11.01
CA ASP A 373 6.80 -20.83 12.14
C ASP A 373 6.35 -19.50 12.78
N GLN A 374 6.19 -19.54 14.11
CA GLN A 374 5.88 -18.39 14.97
C GLN A 374 6.91 -17.25 14.84
N ALA A 375 8.07 -17.51 14.23
CA ALA A 375 9.12 -16.53 14.03
C ALA A 375 8.84 -15.53 12.89
N GLU A 376 7.89 -15.81 11.99
CA GLU A 376 7.69 -15.05 10.73
C GLU A 376 8.92 -14.97 9.82
N ARG A 377 9.94 -15.81 10.03
CA ARG A 377 11.21 -15.80 9.27
C ARG A 377 11.33 -16.95 8.26
N ASP A 378 10.35 -17.85 8.18
CA ASP A 378 10.33 -18.96 7.21
C ASP A 378 9.78 -18.52 5.85
N TYR A 379 10.61 -17.76 5.12
CA TYR A 379 10.32 -17.31 3.77
C TYR A 379 11.61 -17.12 2.95
N HIS A 380 11.45 -16.96 1.65
CA HIS A 380 12.56 -16.80 0.72
C HIS A 380 12.30 -15.67 -0.27
N TYR A 381 13.35 -14.97 -0.69
CA TYR A 381 13.26 -13.90 -1.67
C TYR A 381 13.54 -14.40 -3.08
N GLY A 382 12.90 -13.77 -4.06
CA GLY A 382 13.06 -14.15 -5.46
C GLY A 382 12.56 -13.11 -6.44
N ILE A 383 12.82 -13.40 -7.72
CA ILE A 383 12.16 -12.72 -8.84
C ILE A 383 10.78 -13.34 -9.02
N ILE A 384 9.77 -12.50 -9.20
CA ILE A 384 8.37 -12.91 -9.24
C ILE A 384 7.71 -12.41 -10.52
N PRO A 385 7.73 -13.18 -11.63
CA PRO A 385 6.81 -12.95 -12.72
C PRO A 385 5.36 -13.12 -12.25
N GLU A 386 4.51 -12.17 -12.62
CA GLU A 386 3.14 -12.09 -12.12
C GLU A 386 2.15 -11.66 -13.20
N VAL A 387 0.93 -12.19 -13.10
CA VAL A 387 -0.20 -11.83 -13.95
C VAL A 387 -1.42 -11.59 -13.09
N LEU A 388 -2.18 -10.55 -13.43
CA LEU A 388 -3.48 -10.23 -12.85
C LEU A 388 -4.52 -10.08 -13.96
N LEU A 389 -5.66 -10.74 -13.77
CA LEU A 389 -6.86 -10.57 -14.56
C LEU A 389 -7.99 -10.13 -13.64
N GLY A 390 -8.61 -8.99 -13.93
CA GLY A 390 -9.76 -8.46 -13.19
C GLY A 390 -10.94 -8.25 -14.14
N LEU A 391 -12.13 -8.62 -13.70
CA LEU A 391 -13.39 -8.37 -14.40
C LEU A 391 -14.43 -7.87 -13.41
N ARG A 392 -15.23 -6.89 -13.81
CA ARG A 392 -16.36 -6.40 -13.04
C ARG A 392 -17.53 -6.07 -13.96
N ALA A 393 -18.58 -6.87 -13.89
CA ALA A 393 -19.82 -6.64 -14.59
C ALA A 393 -20.79 -5.86 -13.68
N ILE A 394 -21.33 -4.76 -14.20
CA ILE A 394 -22.21 -3.83 -13.50
C ILE A 394 -23.54 -3.82 -14.23
N PHE A 395 -24.62 -4.17 -13.52
CA PHE A 395 -25.98 -4.22 -14.04
C PHE A 395 -26.79 -3.06 -13.43
N GLY A 396 -26.75 -1.93 -14.13
CA GLY A 396 -27.30 -0.66 -13.71
C GLY A 396 -26.72 -0.23 -12.36
N GLU A 397 -27.61 0.12 -11.45
CA GLU A 397 -27.23 0.45 -10.08
C GLU A 397 -27.56 -0.67 -9.09
N ARG A 398 -28.00 -1.86 -9.53
CA ARG A 398 -28.55 -2.87 -8.61
C ARG A 398 -27.59 -3.98 -8.28
N VAL A 399 -26.85 -4.47 -9.27
CA VAL A 399 -26.03 -5.68 -9.13
C VAL A 399 -24.64 -5.43 -9.69
N MET A 400 -23.65 -5.92 -8.97
CA MET A 400 -22.26 -5.98 -9.40
C MET A 400 -21.74 -7.41 -9.21
N ILE A 401 -21.05 -7.92 -10.22
CA ILE A 401 -20.33 -9.19 -10.18
C ILE A 401 -18.86 -8.87 -10.46
N ASP A 402 -17.97 -9.20 -9.54
CA ASP A 402 -16.53 -8.98 -9.71
C ASP A 402 -15.74 -10.30 -9.60
N ALA A 403 -14.67 -10.41 -10.38
CA ALA A 403 -13.77 -11.54 -10.39
C ALA A 403 -12.34 -11.04 -10.54
N THR A 404 -11.41 -11.53 -9.72
CA THR A 404 -9.98 -11.23 -9.84
C THR A 404 -9.19 -12.51 -9.71
N GLY A 405 -8.36 -12.82 -10.71
CA GLY A 405 -7.37 -13.88 -10.67
C GLY A 405 -5.97 -13.27 -10.65
N ARG A 406 -5.12 -13.77 -9.75
CA ARG A 406 -3.69 -13.42 -9.67
C ARG A 406 -2.88 -14.70 -9.68
N GLN A 407 -1.78 -14.71 -10.40
CA GLN A 407 -0.81 -15.80 -10.39
C GLN A 407 0.59 -15.23 -10.29
N TYR A 408 1.40 -15.87 -9.45
CA TYR A 408 2.78 -15.50 -9.14
C TYR A 408 3.63 -16.75 -9.32
N TYR A 409 4.75 -16.61 -10.01
CA TYR A 409 5.80 -17.61 -10.04
C TYR A 409 6.98 -17.05 -9.25
N VAL A 410 7.31 -17.62 -8.10
CA VAL A 410 8.45 -17.16 -7.30
C VAL A 410 9.64 -18.02 -7.66
N ALA A 411 10.65 -17.40 -8.27
CA ALA A 411 11.94 -18.01 -8.54
C ALA A 411 12.96 -17.40 -7.57
N GLY A 412 13.28 -18.13 -6.50
CA GLY A 412 14.01 -17.56 -5.38
C GLY A 412 14.88 -18.54 -4.59
N LYS A 413 15.58 -17.98 -3.61
CA LYS A 413 16.46 -18.68 -2.67
C LYS A 413 16.15 -18.22 -1.24
N GLY A 414 16.27 -19.14 -0.27
CA GLY A 414 16.06 -18.87 1.17
C GLY A 414 16.79 -17.62 1.68
N ALA A 415 16.19 -16.95 2.67
CA ALA A 415 16.79 -15.80 3.36
C ALA A 415 18.13 -16.18 4.06
N GLY A 416 19.03 -15.21 4.27
CA GLY A 416 20.27 -15.43 5.02
C GLY A 416 21.54 -15.75 4.21
N GLY A 417 21.70 -15.21 2.99
CA GLY A 417 22.93 -15.38 2.19
C GLY A 417 23.03 -14.49 0.95
N GLY A 418 24.18 -14.49 0.27
CA GLY A 418 24.43 -13.72 -0.95
C GLY A 418 23.72 -14.27 -2.21
N ILE A 419 23.64 -13.42 -3.25
CA ILE A 419 23.01 -13.74 -4.55
C ILE A 419 23.77 -14.92 -5.21
N SER A 420 23.12 -16.08 -5.34
CA SER A 420 23.69 -17.29 -5.94
C SER A 420 22.65 -17.97 -6.84
N THR A 421 23.09 -18.44 -8.01
CA THR A 421 22.25 -19.03 -9.06
C THR A 421 22.20 -20.57 -9.04
N SER A 422 22.86 -21.22 -8.08
CA SER A 422 23.02 -22.69 -8.08
C SER A 422 21.84 -23.47 -7.50
N ASP A 423 21.01 -22.85 -6.66
CA ASP A 423 19.98 -23.54 -5.85
C ASP A 423 18.66 -22.74 -5.83
N ILE A 424 18.04 -22.56 -7.01
CA ILE A 424 16.78 -21.81 -7.16
C ILE A 424 15.60 -22.78 -6.98
N GLY A 425 14.76 -22.51 -5.97
CA GLY A 425 13.45 -23.14 -5.82
C GLY A 425 12.39 -22.45 -6.66
N GLY A 426 11.36 -23.20 -7.05
CA GLY A 426 10.22 -22.65 -7.79
C GLY A 426 8.93 -22.88 -7.02
N GLU A 427 8.11 -21.86 -6.94
CA GLU A 427 6.74 -22.01 -6.44
C GLU A 427 5.73 -21.19 -7.24
N ILE A 428 4.53 -21.74 -7.35
CA ILE A 428 3.40 -21.11 -8.01
C ILE A 428 2.36 -20.78 -6.96
N ILE A 429 2.02 -19.51 -6.85
CA ILE A 429 0.97 -19.03 -5.97
C ILE A 429 -0.15 -18.49 -6.85
N SER A 430 -1.39 -18.94 -6.59
CA SER A 430 -2.57 -18.45 -7.32
C SER A 430 -3.63 -17.99 -6.33
N ARG A 431 -4.31 -16.88 -6.66
CA ARG A 431 -5.40 -16.33 -5.85
C ARG A 431 -6.55 -15.92 -6.75
N VAL A 432 -7.73 -16.49 -6.48
CA VAL A 432 -8.98 -16.19 -7.19
C VAL A 432 -9.98 -15.65 -6.20
N ASN A 433 -10.53 -14.47 -6.49
CA ASN A 433 -11.61 -13.84 -5.75
C ASN A 433 -12.82 -13.67 -6.67
N LEU A 434 -14.00 -14.11 -6.22
CA LEU A 434 -15.28 -13.94 -6.91
C LEU A 434 -16.24 -13.22 -5.96
N GLY A 435 -16.87 -12.16 -6.45
CA GLY A 435 -17.76 -11.30 -5.69
C GLY A 435 -19.11 -11.15 -6.37
N PHE A 436 -20.17 -11.18 -5.55
CA PHE A 436 -21.52 -10.81 -5.95
C PHE A 436 -22.05 -9.79 -4.94
N THR A 437 -22.47 -8.62 -5.41
CA THR A 437 -23.03 -7.56 -4.56
C THR A 437 -24.36 -7.07 -5.11
N VAL A 438 -25.37 -6.99 -4.24
CA VAL A 438 -26.67 -6.40 -4.52
C VAL A 438 -26.83 -5.13 -3.69
N ARG A 439 -27.15 -4.01 -4.35
CA ARG A 439 -27.51 -2.76 -3.68
C ARG A 439 -28.94 -2.87 -3.15
N VAL A 440 -29.11 -2.60 -1.87
CA VAL A 440 -30.41 -2.68 -1.17
C VAL A 440 -31.07 -1.31 -1.13
N TRP A 441 -30.37 -0.30 -0.64
CA TRP A 441 -30.89 1.06 -0.53
C TRP A 441 -29.76 2.09 -0.46
N GLY A 442 -29.90 3.21 -1.17
CA GLY A 442 -28.86 4.25 -1.21
C GLY A 442 -27.48 3.64 -1.51
N PRO A 443 -26.43 3.96 -0.74
CA PRO A 443 -25.09 3.36 -0.86
C PRO A 443 -24.94 1.96 -0.24
N HIS A 444 -25.99 1.41 0.36
CA HIS A 444 -25.92 0.17 1.15
C HIS A 444 -26.24 -1.05 0.30
N GLY A 445 -25.41 -2.09 0.44
CA GLY A 445 -25.57 -3.37 -0.25
C GLY A 445 -25.21 -4.56 0.62
N ILE A 446 -25.57 -5.75 0.14
CA ILE A 446 -25.20 -7.04 0.71
C ILE A 446 -24.46 -7.81 -0.37
N GLY A 447 -23.41 -8.53 0.01
CA GLY A 447 -22.65 -9.32 -0.94
C GLY A 447 -22.10 -10.61 -0.35
N VAL A 448 -21.79 -11.53 -1.26
CA VAL A 448 -21.07 -12.77 -0.97
C VAL A 448 -19.78 -12.75 -1.76
N GLN A 449 -18.69 -13.16 -1.12
CA GLN A 449 -17.38 -13.30 -1.74
C GLN A 449 -16.90 -14.74 -1.58
N TYR A 450 -16.30 -15.29 -2.61
CA TYR A 450 -15.58 -16.57 -2.56
C TYR A 450 -14.11 -16.29 -2.88
N LEU A 451 -13.23 -16.77 -2.03
CA LEU A 451 -11.79 -16.64 -2.20
C LEU A 451 -11.16 -18.02 -2.18
N ARG A 452 -10.29 -18.28 -3.15
CA ARG A 452 -9.41 -19.45 -3.17
C ARG A 452 -7.98 -19.00 -3.35
N SER A 453 -7.09 -19.45 -2.45
CA SER A 453 -5.65 -19.27 -2.58
C SER A 453 -4.96 -20.63 -2.59
N THR A 454 -4.04 -20.84 -3.51
CA THR A 454 -3.23 -22.05 -3.60
C THR A 454 -1.75 -21.69 -3.68
N ARG A 455 -0.91 -22.58 -3.15
CA ARG A 455 0.54 -22.51 -3.25
C ARG A 455 1.07 -23.91 -3.55
N ASP A 456 1.78 -24.02 -4.66
CA ASP A 456 2.46 -25.22 -5.12
C ASP A 456 3.95 -24.95 -5.09
N THR A 457 4.69 -25.64 -4.23
CA THR A 457 6.13 -25.42 -4.04
C THR A 457 6.90 -26.67 -4.45
N SER A 458 7.96 -26.49 -5.25
CA SER A 458 8.92 -27.53 -5.61
C SER A 458 10.32 -27.06 -5.23
N VAL A 459 10.86 -27.60 -4.13
CA VAL A 459 12.25 -27.32 -3.70
C VAL A 459 13.08 -28.59 -3.78
N GLN A 460 14.24 -28.47 -4.43
CA GLN A 460 15.19 -29.57 -4.56
C GLN A 460 15.62 -30.09 -3.17
N GLY A 461 15.33 -31.36 -2.90
CA GLY A 461 15.70 -32.04 -1.64
C GLY A 461 14.71 -31.91 -0.48
N LEU A 462 13.67 -31.06 -0.58
CA LEU A 462 12.64 -30.89 0.46
C LEU A 462 11.26 -31.43 0.08
N GLY A 463 11.10 -31.93 -1.15
CA GLY A 463 9.85 -32.47 -1.68
C GLY A 463 8.88 -31.40 -2.17
N ASP A 464 7.88 -31.83 -2.93
CA ASP A 464 6.80 -30.98 -3.39
C ASP A 464 5.81 -30.74 -2.26
N ARG A 465 5.25 -29.52 -2.17
CA ARG A 465 4.23 -29.16 -1.20
C ARG A 465 3.03 -28.51 -1.88
N HIS A 466 1.84 -28.86 -1.42
CA HIS A 466 0.59 -28.27 -1.88
C HIS A 466 -0.18 -27.68 -0.72
N GLN A 467 -0.48 -26.38 -0.79
CA GLN A 467 -1.28 -25.69 0.23
C GLN A 467 -2.46 -25.00 -0.42
N ARG A 468 -3.62 -25.03 0.24
CA ARG A 468 -4.85 -24.43 -0.24
C ARG A 468 -5.66 -23.85 0.91
N VAL A 469 -6.32 -22.73 0.65
CA VAL A 469 -7.39 -22.22 1.50
C VAL A 469 -8.54 -21.71 0.64
N GLU A 470 -9.75 -22.07 1.02
CA GLU A 470 -10.99 -21.59 0.41
C GLU A 470 -11.88 -20.97 1.48
N THR A 471 -12.38 -19.77 1.20
CA THR A 471 -13.26 -19.05 2.13
C THR A 471 -14.48 -18.47 1.42
N VAL A 472 -15.57 -18.38 2.18
CA VAL A 472 -16.80 -17.68 1.79
C VAL A 472 -17.06 -16.58 2.79
N ASN A 473 -17.24 -15.35 2.33
CA ASN A 473 -17.47 -14.19 3.17
C ASN A 473 -18.83 -13.55 2.86
N LEU A 474 -19.67 -13.42 3.89
CA LEU A 474 -20.93 -12.67 3.82
C LEU A 474 -20.68 -11.24 4.31
N THR A 475 -21.00 -10.26 3.46
CA THR A 475 -20.58 -8.87 3.66
C THR A 475 -21.75 -7.89 3.60
N TYR A 476 -21.78 -6.96 4.55
CA TYR A 476 -22.40 -5.65 4.36
C TYR A 476 -21.44 -4.77 3.55
N ASN A 477 -21.97 -4.06 2.56
CA ASN A 477 -21.20 -3.21 1.65
C ASN A 477 -21.70 -1.76 1.76
N PHE A 478 -20.79 -0.81 2.00
CA PHE A 478 -21.02 0.61 1.82
C PHE A 478 -20.28 1.09 0.57
N LEU A 479 -21.04 1.59 -0.41
CA LEU A 479 -20.55 2.04 -1.69
C LEU A 479 -20.41 3.57 -1.66
N GLY A 480 -19.29 4.10 -2.15
CA GLY A 480 -19.10 5.56 -2.24
C GLY A 480 -20.15 6.25 -3.11
N HIS A 481 -20.76 5.52 -4.06
CA HIS A 481 -21.87 5.98 -4.89
C HIS A 481 -22.66 4.78 -5.47
N THR A 482 -23.85 5.03 -6.02
CA THR A 482 -24.80 3.97 -6.47
C THR A 482 -24.41 3.26 -7.77
N ARG A 483 -23.48 3.84 -8.55
CA ARG A 483 -23.16 3.39 -9.92
C ARG A 483 -22.11 2.27 -10.02
N PHE A 484 -21.61 1.75 -8.89
CA PHE A 484 -20.58 0.69 -8.86
C PHE A 484 -19.28 0.99 -9.65
N GLY A 485 -18.99 2.27 -9.88
CA GLY A 485 -17.85 2.72 -10.68
C GLY A 485 -18.09 2.75 -12.19
N ALA A 486 -19.32 2.54 -12.69
CA ALA A 486 -19.60 2.69 -14.12
C ALA A 486 -19.43 4.16 -14.54
N VAL A 487 -18.48 4.42 -15.43
CA VAL A 487 -18.20 5.76 -15.97
C VAL A 487 -19.14 6.03 -17.14
N GLU A 488 -19.90 7.11 -17.09
CA GLU A 488 -20.81 7.47 -18.17
C GLU A 488 -20.18 8.53 -19.07
N TRP A 489 -20.01 8.20 -20.34
CA TRP A 489 -19.52 9.10 -21.39
C TRP A 489 -20.47 9.14 -22.60
N ARG A 490 -21.51 8.31 -22.60
CA ARG A 490 -22.48 8.26 -23.68
C ARG A 490 -23.44 9.44 -23.55
N PRO A 491 -23.99 9.95 -24.66
CA PRO A 491 -24.98 11.03 -24.65
C PRO A 491 -26.19 10.75 -23.74
N GLU A 492 -26.72 11.78 -23.07
CA GLU A 492 -27.85 11.69 -22.11
C GLU A 492 -29.12 11.02 -22.69
N GLN A 493 -29.30 11.08 -24.01
CA GLN A 493 -30.42 10.45 -24.74
C GLN A 493 -30.37 8.92 -24.69
N LEU A 494 -29.19 8.33 -24.42
CA LEU A 494 -28.99 6.88 -24.22
C LEU A 494 -29.08 6.48 -22.73
N ALA A 495 -28.93 7.42 -21.80
CA ALA A 495 -28.90 7.16 -20.35
C ALA A 495 -30.31 7.13 -19.70
N SER A 496 -31.32 7.71 -20.35
CA SER A 496 -32.66 7.96 -19.77
C SER A 496 -33.80 7.08 -20.33
N ARG A 497 -33.50 6.06 -21.14
CA ARG A 497 -34.51 5.16 -21.74
C ARG A 497 -34.17 3.68 -21.61
#